data_AF-U5BWC4-F1
#
_entry.id   AF-U5BWC4-F1
#
_cell.length_a   1.000
_cell.length_b   1.000
_cell.length_c   1.000
_cell.angle_alpha   90.00
_cell.angle_beta   90.00
_cell.angle_gamma   90.00
#
_symmetry.space_group_name_H-M   'P 1'
#
loop_
_entity.id
_entity.type
_entity.pdbx_description
1 polymer ?
#
loop_
_entity_poly.entity_id
_entity_poly.type
_entity_poly.pdbx_seq_one_letter_code
_entity_poly.pdbx_strand_id
1 'polypeptide(L)'
;MFLLFGLFSCDRSRIFEEYRALDSKTWNVQDTISFEFPYPIEDGETILGIRYNQDYEYRNLYVRYFLKDSLGNNIENQLLEIPLFESTSGKPIGKGYGSTFTKYDTIPLVTQEKFHSIQFLQYMRIDDLVGIEAVGVKKVKR
;
A
#
# COMPACT_ATOMS: atom_id res chain seq x y z
N MET A 1 25.75 -14.35 -38.59
CA MET A 1 25.43 -12.92 -38.46
C MET A 1 23.93 -12.79 -38.71
N PHE A 2 23.00 -12.67 -37.77
CA PHE A 2 22.99 -12.20 -36.38
C PHE A 2 22.00 -13.08 -35.60
N LEU A 3 22.43 -13.61 -34.45
CA LEU A 3 21.58 -14.25 -33.45
C LEU A 3 20.85 -13.14 -32.69
N LEU A 4 19.54 -12.96 -32.90
CA LEU A 4 18.73 -12.08 -32.06
C LEU A 4 18.33 -12.85 -30.80
N PHE A 5 19.09 -12.66 -29.73
CA PHE A 5 18.73 -13.11 -28.39
C PHE A 5 17.49 -12.33 -27.91
N GLY A 6 16.38 -13.03 -27.75
CA GLY A 6 15.21 -12.51 -27.05
C GLY A 6 15.52 -12.38 -25.56
N LEU A 7 15.67 -11.15 -25.08
CA LEU A 7 15.70 -10.84 -23.65
C LEU A 7 14.27 -10.89 -23.10
N PHE A 8 13.73 -12.10 -22.91
CA PHE A 8 12.58 -12.30 -22.03
C PHE A 8 13.08 -12.44 -20.59
N SER A 9 13.50 -11.33 -19.98
CA SER A 9 13.50 -11.23 -18.51
C SER A 9 12.08 -10.87 -18.08
N CYS A 10 11.20 -11.86 -18.11
CA CYS A 10 9.91 -11.76 -17.44
C CYS A 10 10.19 -12.04 -15.97
N ASP A 11 10.23 -10.99 -15.16
CA ASP A 11 10.48 -11.05 -13.72
C ASP A 11 9.47 -12.00 -13.04
N ARG A 12 9.89 -13.25 -12.80
CA ARG A 12 9.04 -14.34 -12.26
C ARG A 12 8.80 -14.21 -10.74
N SER A 13 8.92 -13.00 -10.19
CA SER A 13 8.83 -12.73 -8.75
C SER A 13 7.54 -12.00 -8.32
N ARG A 14 6.51 -11.91 -9.18
CA ARG A 14 5.23 -11.28 -8.80
C ARG A 14 4.35 -12.26 -8.01
N ILE A 15 4.22 -12.04 -6.71
CA ILE A 15 3.42 -12.92 -5.84
C ILE A 15 2.05 -12.35 -5.48
N PHE A 16 1.88 -11.04 -5.43
CA PHE A 16 0.58 -10.37 -5.50
C PHE A 16 0.86 -8.86 -5.58
N GLU A 17 0.16 -8.13 -6.43
CA GLU A 17 0.22 -6.67 -6.48
C GLU A 17 -1.15 -6.16 -6.93
N GLU A 18 -1.84 -5.46 -6.04
CA GLU A 18 -3.17 -4.92 -6.31
C GLU A 18 -3.28 -3.49 -5.80
N TYR A 19 -4.03 -2.66 -6.53
CA TYR A 19 -4.34 -1.28 -6.15
C TYR A 19 -5.85 -1.06 -6.16
N ARG A 20 -6.32 -0.28 -5.18
CA ARG A 20 -7.67 0.26 -5.10
C ARG A 20 -7.57 1.77 -5.31
N ALA A 21 -8.09 2.23 -6.44
CA ALA A 21 -8.17 3.66 -6.74
C ALA A 21 -9.31 4.31 -5.95
N LEU A 22 -9.14 5.57 -5.59
CA LEU A 22 -10.14 6.40 -4.94
C LEU A 22 -10.71 7.37 -5.99
N ASP A 23 -11.98 7.21 -6.35
CA ASP A 23 -12.60 7.91 -7.50
C ASP A 23 -12.54 9.43 -7.38
N SER A 24 -12.66 9.97 -6.16
CA SER A 24 -12.61 11.40 -5.86
C SER A 24 -11.22 11.90 -5.40
N LYS A 25 -10.18 11.06 -5.51
CA LYS A 25 -8.83 11.34 -4.94
C LYS A 25 -8.87 11.77 -3.48
N THR A 26 -9.88 11.27 -2.77
CA THR A 26 -10.19 11.59 -1.39
C THR A 26 -10.44 10.28 -0.66
N TRP A 27 -9.86 10.13 0.51
CA TRP A 27 -10.09 8.96 1.36
C TRP A 27 -10.96 9.38 2.54
N ASN A 28 -12.25 9.02 2.50
CA ASN A 28 -13.14 9.31 3.61
C ASN A 28 -12.77 8.47 4.85
N VAL A 29 -12.94 9.02 6.05
CA VAL A 29 -12.62 8.34 7.32
C VAL A 29 -13.45 7.07 7.55
N GLN A 30 -14.63 6.97 6.93
CA GLN A 30 -15.49 5.79 6.98
C GLN A 30 -15.13 4.74 5.92
N ASP A 31 -14.33 5.11 4.91
CA ASP A 31 -13.99 4.22 3.82
C ASP A 31 -12.91 3.22 4.23
N THR A 32 -13.26 1.94 4.17
CA THR A 32 -12.34 0.83 4.41
C THR A 32 -11.85 0.25 3.08
N ILE A 33 -10.56 0.40 2.81
CA ILE A 33 -9.94 -0.18 1.62
C ILE A 33 -9.52 -1.61 1.96
N SER A 34 -10.10 -2.59 1.26
CA SER A 34 -9.89 -4.02 1.54
C SER A 34 -9.22 -4.74 0.38
N PHE A 35 -8.32 -5.66 0.74
CA PHE A 35 -7.66 -6.58 -0.18
C PHE A 35 -7.85 -8.01 0.34
N GLU A 36 -8.35 -8.88 -0.52
CA GLU A 36 -8.52 -10.30 -0.25
C GLU A 36 -7.44 -11.08 -0.98
N PHE A 37 -6.83 -12.04 -0.29
CA PHE A 37 -5.82 -12.90 -0.86
C PHE A 37 -6.48 -14.25 -1.23
N PRO A 38 -6.46 -14.64 -2.52
CA PRO A 38 -7.16 -15.84 -2.98
C PRO A 38 -6.59 -17.13 -2.40
N TYR A 39 -5.35 -17.09 -1.90
CA TYR A 39 -4.68 -18.18 -1.21
C TYR A 39 -3.86 -17.59 -0.06
N PRO A 40 -3.60 -18.34 1.04
CA PRO A 40 -2.64 -17.91 2.04
C PRO A 40 -1.27 -17.78 1.37
N ILE A 41 -0.85 -16.55 1.12
CA ILE A 41 0.40 -16.27 0.41
C ILE A 41 1.56 -16.74 1.29
N GLU A 42 2.55 -17.40 0.69
CA GLU A 42 3.77 -17.88 1.34
C GLU A 42 4.44 -16.79 2.20
N ASP A 43 5.23 -17.23 3.18
CA ASP A 43 5.99 -16.35 4.06
C ASP A 43 6.80 -15.32 3.25
N GLY A 44 6.70 -14.06 3.65
CA GLY A 44 7.31 -12.97 2.92
C GLY A 44 6.75 -11.61 3.29
N GLU A 45 7.40 -10.56 2.79
CA GLU A 45 7.08 -9.19 3.13
C GLU A 45 5.73 -8.75 2.56
N THR A 46 4.99 -8.00 3.37
CA THR A 46 3.79 -7.29 2.93
C THR A 46 4.16 -5.82 2.81
N ILE A 47 3.99 -5.26 1.62
CA ILE A 47 4.35 -3.89 1.30
C ILE A 47 3.08 -3.10 1.04
N LEU A 48 2.94 -1.97 1.71
CA LEU A 48 1.90 -0.98 1.48
C LEU A 48 2.38 0.01 0.42
N GLY A 49 1.57 0.22 -0.61
CA GLY A 49 1.74 1.26 -1.62
C GLY A 49 0.75 2.39 -1.40
N ILE A 50 1.23 3.62 -1.28
CA ILE A 50 0.38 4.81 -1.21
C ILE A 50 0.65 5.66 -2.45
N ARG A 51 -0.36 5.82 -3.30
CA ARG A 51 -0.33 6.78 -4.40
C ARG A 51 -1.00 8.07 -3.95
N TYR A 52 -0.26 9.16 -4.03
CA TYR A 52 -0.70 10.47 -3.57
C TYR A 52 -0.23 11.56 -4.54
N ASN A 53 -0.81 12.74 -4.43
CA ASN A 53 -0.45 13.89 -5.25
C ASN A 53 -0.12 15.11 -4.39
N GLN A 54 0.15 16.24 -5.05
CA GLN A 54 0.53 17.49 -4.39
C GLN A 54 -0.60 18.18 -3.61
N ASP A 55 -1.86 17.75 -3.78
CA ASP A 55 -3.00 18.27 -3.01
C ASP A 55 -3.03 17.68 -1.57
N TYR A 56 -2.20 16.68 -1.28
CA TYR A 56 -2.03 16.15 0.08
C TYR A 56 -1.24 17.14 0.95
N GLU A 57 -1.92 17.76 1.92
CA GLU A 57 -1.36 18.89 2.68
C GLU A 57 -0.45 18.50 3.86
N TYR A 58 -0.34 17.22 4.19
CA TYR A 58 0.39 16.76 5.37
C TYR A 58 1.75 16.17 5.02
N ARG A 59 2.66 16.13 5.98
CA ARG A 59 3.95 15.44 5.81
C ARG A 59 3.82 13.92 5.90
N ASN A 60 3.12 13.47 6.94
CA ASN A 60 2.93 12.07 7.28
C ASN A 60 1.50 11.64 6.98
N LEU A 61 1.33 10.39 6.58
CA LEU A 61 0.05 9.70 6.51
C LEU A 61 -0.02 8.66 7.61
N TYR A 62 -1.07 8.73 8.42
CA TYR A 62 -1.37 7.75 9.46
C TYR A 62 -2.42 6.77 8.95
N VAL A 63 -2.05 5.49 8.87
CA VAL A 63 -2.93 4.43 8.34
C VAL A 63 -3.06 3.34 9.40
N ARG A 64 -4.28 2.99 9.76
CA ARG A 64 -4.53 1.79 10.57
C ARG A 64 -4.79 0.62 9.64
N TYR A 65 -4.11 -0.50 9.88
CA TYR A 65 -4.39 -1.74 9.16
C TYR A 65 -5.00 -2.80 10.07
N PHE A 66 -5.75 -3.71 9.45
CA PHE A 66 -6.37 -4.87 10.10
C PHE A 66 -6.04 -6.11 9.29
N LEU A 67 -5.44 -7.13 9.91
CA LEU A 67 -5.31 -8.46 9.32
C LEU A 67 -6.48 -9.32 9.78
N LYS A 68 -7.10 -10.04 8.84
CA LYS A 68 -8.18 -10.96 9.17
C LYS A 68 -7.91 -12.39 8.71
N ASP A 69 -8.38 -13.35 9.50
CA ASP A 69 -8.37 -14.77 9.16
C ASP A 69 -9.42 -15.11 8.08
N SER A 70 -9.54 -16.38 7.72
CA SER A 70 -10.54 -16.87 6.74
C SER A 70 -11.98 -16.78 7.24
N LEU A 71 -12.20 -16.60 8.54
CA LEU A 71 -13.51 -16.45 9.17
C LEU A 71 -13.88 -14.97 9.37
N GLY A 72 -12.98 -14.03 9.04
CA GLY A 72 -13.16 -12.60 9.20
C GLY A 72 -12.79 -12.05 10.58
N ASN A 73 -12.20 -12.86 11.46
CA ASN A 73 -11.74 -12.41 12.78
C ASN A 73 -10.49 -11.54 12.63
N ASN A 74 -10.39 -10.48 13.43
CA ASN A 74 -9.19 -9.66 13.48
C ASN A 74 -8.06 -10.40 14.19
N ILE A 75 -6.96 -10.66 13.48
CA ILE A 75 -5.72 -11.24 14.00
C ILE A 75 -4.83 -10.14 14.56
N GLU A 76 -4.69 -9.05 13.82
CA GLU A 76 -3.79 -7.95 14.15
C GLU A 76 -4.39 -6.61 13.72
N ASN A 77 -4.12 -5.57 14.52
CA ASN A 77 -4.47 -4.20 14.21
C ASN A 77 -3.41 -3.25 14.74
N GLN A 78 -2.71 -2.55 13.84
CA GLN A 78 -1.65 -1.60 14.19
C GLN A 78 -1.80 -0.29 13.43
N LEU A 79 -1.19 0.78 13.97
CA LEU A 79 -1.10 2.09 13.33
C LEU A 79 0.27 2.22 12.64
N LEU A 80 0.25 2.62 11.39
CA LEU A 80 1.44 2.95 10.59
C LEU A 80 1.59 4.47 10.49
N GLU A 81 2.83 4.94 10.57
CA GLU A 81 3.22 6.30 10.19
C GLU A 81 4.01 6.22 8.88
N ILE A 82 3.49 6.84 7.83
CA ILE A 82 4.07 6.79 6.49
C ILE A 82 4.48 8.22 6.09
N PRO A 83 5.78 8.57 6.13
CA PRO A 83 6.22 9.88 5.68
C PRO A 83 6.09 9.98 4.15
N LEU A 84 5.22 10.86 3.66
CA LEU A 84 5.01 11.11 2.24
C LEU A 84 5.89 12.26 1.73
N PHE A 85 6.31 13.18 2.59
CA PHE A 85 7.17 14.31 2.23
C PHE A 85 8.41 14.37 3.14
N GLU A 86 9.55 14.81 2.57
CA GLU A 86 10.77 15.07 3.34
C GLU A 86 10.55 16.19 4.36
N SER A 87 11.09 16.03 5.57
CA SER A 87 10.87 16.98 6.68
C SER A 87 11.51 18.35 6.47
N THR A 88 12.55 18.45 5.66
CA THR A 88 13.31 19.69 5.44
C THR A 88 12.93 20.37 4.14
N SER A 89 12.90 19.62 3.05
CA SER A 89 12.73 20.16 1.70
C SER A 89 11.28 20.22 1.25
N GLY A 90 10.37 19.50 1.92
CA GLY A 90 9.00 19.31 1.45
C GLY A 90 8.91 18.56 0.11
N LYS A 91 9.99 17.90 -0.34
CA LYS A 91 9.96 17.11 -1.56
C LYS A 91 9.14 15.84 -1.34
N PRO A 92 8.32 15.43 -2.32
CA PRO A 92 7.56 14.19 -2.26
C PRO A 92 8.50 12.99 -2.27
N ILE A 93 8.20 11.99 -1.44
CA ILE A 93 8.93 10.73 -1.30
C ILE A 93 8.26 9.64 -2.15
N GLY A 94 9.03 8.98 -3.00
CA GLY A 94 8.54 7.86 -3.81
C GLY A 94 8.91 8.02 -5.28
N LYS A 95 8.29 7.20 -6.13
CA LYS A 95 8.46 7.26 -7.60
C LYS A 95 7.17 7.74 -8.24
N GLY A 96 7.27 8.54 -9.30
CA GLY A 96 6.10 9.12 -9.92
C GLY A 96 6.42 9.97 -11.13
N TYR A 97 5.38 10.52 -11.75
CA TYR A 97 5.48 11.43 -12.89
C TYR A 97 4.49 12.58 -12.71
N GLY A 98 4.91 13.80 -13.07
CA GLY A 98 4.11 15.00 -12.87
C GLY A 98 3.86 15.27 -11.38
N SER A 99 2.58 15.43 -11.02
CA SER A 99 2.13 15.74 -9.66
C SER A 99 1.77 14.50 -8.83
N THR A 100 1.91 13.28 -9.39
CA THR A 100 1.54 12.03 -8.71
C THR A 100 2.79 11.23 -8.34
N PHE A 101 2.80 10.71 -7.11
CA PHE A 101 3.89 9.93 -6.52
C PHE A 101 3.35 8.66 -5.89
N THR A 102 4.15 7.61 -5.87
CA THR A 102 3.84 6.35 -5.18
C THR A 102 4.99 6.01 -4.24
N LYS A 103 4.67 5.94 -2.94
CA LYS A 103 5.58 5.46 -1.90
C LYS A 103 5.25 4.02 -1.55
N TYR A 104 6.28 3.20 -1.43
CA TYR A 104 6.19 1.85 -0.89
C TYR A 104 6.83 1.81 0.49
N ASP A 105 6.20 1.11 1.42
CA ASP A 105 6.75 0.85 2.75
C ASP A 105 6.40 -0.56 3.21
N THR A 106 7.31 -1.23 3.92
CA THR A 106 7.08 -2.58 4.42
C THR A 106 6.21 -2.51 5.67
N ILE A 107 5.13 -3.27 5.72
CA ILE A 107 4.28 -3.36 6.90
C ILE A 107 4.99 -4.24 7.93
N PRO A 108 5.32 -3.70 9.13
CA PRO A 108 5.94 -4.46 10.21
C PRO A 108 4.89 -5.32 10.91
N LEU A 109 4.52 -6.46 10.30
CA LEU A 109 3.58 -7.42 10.89
C LEU A 109 4.16 -7.95 12.21
N VAL A 110 3.36 -7.91 13.27
CA VAL A 110 3.73 -8.46 14.58
C VAL A 110 3.38 -9.95 14.67
N THR A 111 2.27 -10.35 14.06
CA THR A 111 1.82 -11.74 14.02
C THR A 111 2.63 -12.59 13.03
N GLN A 112 2.74 -13.89 13.35
CA GLN A 112 3.21 -14.92 12.42
C GLN A 112 2.05 -15.73 11.82
N GLU A 113 0.81 -15.42 12.20
CA GLU A 113 -0.38 -16.10 11.70
C GLU A 113 -0.67 -15.72 10.24
N LYS A 114 -1.20 -16.70 9.49
CA LYS A 114 -1.62 -16.46 8.11
C LYS A 114 -2.93 -15.68 8.09
N PHE A 115 -3.00 -14.64 7.27
CA PHE A 115 -4.19 -13.82 7.06
C PHE A 115 -4.73 -13.98 5.63
N HIS A 116 -6.05 -13.86 5.48
CA HIS A 116 -6.75 -13.95 4.20
C HIS A 116 -7.15 -12.59 3.65
N SER A 117 -7.23 -11.56 4.50
CA SER A 117 -7.42 -10.20 4.02
C SER A 117 -6.66 -9.19 4.87
N ILE A 118 -6.36 -8.06 4.25
CA ILE A 118 -5.85 -6.87 4.91
C ILE A 118 -6.75 -5.69 4.57
N GLN A 119 -7.10 -4.92 5.59
CA GLN A 119 -7.91 -3.71 5.45
C GLN A 119 -7.12 -2.51 5.92
N PHE A 120 -7.37 -1.36 5.29
CA PHE A 120 -6.76 -0.09 5.65
C PHE A 120 -7.84 0.96 5.88
N LEU A 121 -7.63 1.77 6.90
CA LEU A 121 -8.40 2.98 7.19
C LEU A 121 -7.44 4.14 7.42
N GLN A 122 -7.78 5.31 6.88
CA GLN A 122 -7.05 6.53 7.23
C GLN A 122 -7.34 6.91 8.68
N TYR A 123 -6.30 7.34 9.40
CA TYR A 123 -6.37 7.71 10.81
C TYR A 123 -5.88 9.15 11.04
N MET A 124 -6.21 10.04 10.10
CA MET A 124 -5.75 11.43 10.06
C MET A 124 -6.61 12.39 10.88
N ARG A 125 -7.75 11.93 11.42
CA ARG A 125 -8.74 12.73 12.19
C ARG A 125 -9.38 13.86 11.39
N ILE A 126 -9.53 13.65 10.08
CA ILE A 126 -10.33 14.48 9.19
C ILE A 126 -11.30 13.58 8.43
N ASP A 127 -12.46 14.12 8.06
CA ASP A 127 -13.49 13.32 7.39
C ASP A 127 -13.04 12.93 5.98
N ASP A 128 -12.61 13.90 5.19
CA ASP A 128 -12.24 13.72 3.78
C ASP A 128 -10.75 14.02 3.58
N LEU A 129 -9.93 12.97 3.47
CA LEU A 129 -8.49 13.11 3.24
C LEU A 129 -8.17 13.25 1.75
N VAL A 130 -8.02 14.50 1.32
CA VAL A 130 -7.69 14.87 -0.06
C VAL A 130 -6.25 14.50 -0.41
N GLY A 131 -6.03 14.16 -1.68
CA GLY A 131 -4.70 13.97 -2.27
C GLY A 131 -4.20 12.54 -2.23
N ILE A 132 -4.97 11.60 -1.67
CA ILE A 132 -4.71 10.15 -1.79
C ILE A 132 -5.47 9.63 -3.01
N GLU A 133 -4.75 9.09 -4.00
CA GLU A 133 -5.33 8.64 -5.26
C GLU A 133 -5.56 7.14 -5.30
N ALA A 134 -4.71 6.37 -4.63
CA ALA A 134 -4.86 4.92 -4.52
C ALA A 134 -4.08 4.37 -3.33
N VAL A 135 -4.58 3.27 -2.79
CA VAL A 135 -3.85 2.42 -1.85
C VAL A 135 -3.61 1.09 -2.53
N GLY A 136 -2.46 0.48 -2.30
CA GLY A 136 -2.08 -0.80 -2.88
C GLY A 136 -1.40 -1.70 -1.88
N VAL A 137 -1.45 -2.99 -2.18
CA VAL A 137 -0.74 -4.03 -1.43
C VAL A 137 0.10 -4.84 -2.39
N LYS A 138 1.34 -5.07 -2.01
CA LYS A 138 2.24 -5.98 -2.69
C LYS A 138 2.74 -7.04 -1.72
N LYS A 139 2.71 -8.30 -2.14
CA LYS A 139 3.36 -9.41 -1.43
C LYS A 139 4.58 -9.87 -2.22
N VAL A 140 5.69 -10.05 -1.51
CA VAL A 140 6.96 -10.49 -2.07
C VAL A 140 7.36 -11.78 -1.37
N LYS A 141 7.84 -12.77 -2.13
CA LYS A 141 8.39 -14.03 -1.58
C LYS A 141 9.75 -13.69 -1.00
N ARG A 142 10.08 -14.39 0.07
CA ARG A 142 11.42 -14.38 0.65
C ARG A 142 12.43 -15.09 -0.24
#